data_AF-A0A2L0A5J1-F1
#
_entry.id   AF-A0A2L0A5J1-F1
#
_cell.length_a   1.000
_cell.length_b   1.000
_cell.length_c   1.000
_cell.angle_alpha   90.00
_cell.angle_beta   90.00
_cell.angle_gamma   90.00
#
_symmetry.space_group_name_H-M   'P 1'
#
loop_
_entity.id
_entity.type
_entity.pdbx_description
1 polymer ?
#
loop_
_entity_poly.entity_id
_entity_poly.type
_entity_poly.pdbx_seq_one_letter_code
_entity_poly.pdbx_strand_id
1 'polypeptide(L)'
;MALSGFFDGILLHQILQWHHFLSLVGGGGLRDVRMQILGDGLFHVAVYLLMITGLYTLWRRRSVLARHGAGRRLLGGVLMGFGVWNMIDVALVHWMLGLHRTRIDVPDPLLYDLIWFLGLGLAVALVGYRLCCTKAIAGRTGTGAAWLLLGVIVASSVVANIPPPMRVR
;
A
#
# COMPACT_ATOMS: atom_id res chain seq x y z
N MET A 1 3.55 2.40 7.75
CA MET A 1 2.09 2.26 7.87
C MET A 1 1.39 3.23 6.94
N ALA A 2 1.54 4.55 7.14
CA ALA A 2 0.86 5.54 6.31
C ALA A 2 0.99 5.35 4.79
N LEU A 3 2.20 5.04 4.28
CA LEU A 3 2.39 4.78 2.85
C LEU A 3 1.53 3.61 2.31
N SER A 4 1.30 2.57 3.11
CA SER A 4 0.41 1.49 2.70
C SER A 4 -1.06 1.84 2.85
N GLY A 5 -1.43 2.63 3.87
CA GLY A 5 -2.79 3.13 4.01
C GLY A 5 -3.17 4.05 2.86
N PHE A 6 -2.26 4.91 2.40
CA PHE A 6 -2.48 5.71 1.19
C PHE A 6 -2.50 4.86 -0.07
N PHE A 7 -1.64 3.84 -0.16
CA PHE A 7 -1.69 2.90 -1.28
C PHE A 7 -3.06 2.23 -1.38
N ASP A 8 -3.59 1.72 -0.26
CA ASP A 8 -4.92 1.12 -0.19
C ASP A 8 -6.04 2.14 -0.51
N GLY A 9 -6.06 3.27 0.20
CA GLY A 9 -7.09 4.30 0.01
C GLY A 9 -7.10 4.98 -1.37
N ILE A 10 -5.94 5.16 -2.00
CA ILE A 10 -5.87 5.77 -3.33
C ILE A 10 -6.03 4.71 -4.41
N LEU A 11 -5.22 3.66 -4.37
CA LEU A 11 -5.23 2.67 -5.45
C LEU A 11 -6.49 1.80 -5.37
N LEU A 12 -6.80 1.23 -4.21
CA LEU A 12 -7.88 0.26 -4.10
C LEU A 12 -9.24 0.93 -3.94
N HIS A 13 -9.37 1.99 -3.14
CA HIS A 13 -10.67 2.64 -2.97
C HIS A 13 -11.06 3.59 -4.11
N GLN A 14 -10.10 4.37 -4.64
CA GLN A 14 -10.42 5.46 -5.56
C GLN A 14 -10.15 5.13 -7.02
N ILE A 15 -8.98 4.56 -7.32
CA ILE A 15 -8.58 4.26 -8.72
C ILE A 15 -9.23 2.97 -9.20
N LEU A 16 -9.02 1.86 -8.47
CA LEU A 16 -9.54 0.55 -8.85
C LEU A 16 -10.97 0.34 -8.36
N GLN A 17 -11.36 1.05 -7.30
CA GLN A 17 -12.68 0.95 -6.67
C GLN A 17 -13.06 -0.49 -6.32
N TRP A 18 -12.08 -1.28 -5.88
CA TRP A 18 -12.30 -2.69 -5.49
C TRP A 18 -13.11 -2.82 -4.21
N HIS A 19 -13.03 -1.81 -3.35
CA HIS A 19 -13.77 -1.67 -2.10
C HIS A 19 -13.67 -0.23 -1.62
N HIS A 20 -14.61 0.19 -0.79
CA HIS A 20 -14.56 1.40 0.02
C HIS A 20 -14.42 1.01 1.48
N PHE A 21 -14.03 1.95 2.35
CA PHE A 21 -13.79 1.67 3.76
C PHE A 21 -15.00 1.03 4.46
N LEU A 22 -16.22 1.38 4.04
CA LEU A 22 -17.49 0.91 4.62
C LEU A 22 -18.28 -0.01 3.67
N SER A 23 -17.64 -0.65 2.69
CA SER A 23 -18.32 -1.44 1.65
C SER A 23 -19.27 -2.52 2.17
N LEU A 24 -18.95 -3.17 3.29
CA LEU A 24 -19.77 -4.24 3.85
C LEU A 24 -20.69 -3.77 4.99
N VAL A 25 -20.62 -2.49 5.38
CA VAL A 25 -21.48 -1.96 6.44
C VAL A 25 -22.89 -1.75 5.86
N GLY A 26 -23.83 -2.58 6.33
CA GLY A 26 -25.22 -2.56 5.88
C GLY A 26 -26.04 -1.39 6.44
N GLY A 27 -27.08 -0.99 5.69
CA GLY A 27 -28.02 0.08 6.07
C GLY A 27 -28.23 1.05 4.90
N GLY A 28 -29.49 1.42 4.62
CA GLY A 28 -29.87 2.15 3.40
C GLY A 28 -29.08 3.42 3.10
N GLY A 29 -28.64 4.14 4.14
CA GLY A 29 -27.79 5.34 3.98
C GLY A 29 -26.30 5.06 3.80
N LEU A 30 -25.76 3.97 4.37
CA LEU A 30 -24.32 3.68 4.31
C LEU A 30 -23.90 3.10 2.96
N ARG A 31 -24.83 2.56 2.18
CA ARG A 31 -24.60 2.18 0.78
C ARG A 31 -24.57 3.36 -0.20
N ASP A 32 -24.95 4.56 0.25
CA ASP A 32 -24.87 5.76 -0.58
C ASP A 32 -23.40 6.10 -0.88
N VAL A 33 -23.11 6.44 -2.14
CA VAL A 33 -21.76 6.82 -2.60
C VAL A 33 -21.17 7.96 -1.77
N ARG A 34 -21.99 8.92 -1.32
CA ARG A 34 -21.54 10.04 -0.46
C ARG A 34 -21.03 9.53 0.89
N MET A 35 -21.67 8.51 1.46
CA MET A 35 -21.23 7.92 2.73
C MET A 35 -19.98 7.06 2.55
N GLN A 36 -19.82 6.39 1.41
CA GLN A 36 -18.59 5.67 1.08
C GLN A 36 -17.40 6.63 0.89
N ILE A 37 -17.60 7.72 0.14
CA ILE A 37 -16.60 8.79 -0.01
C ILE A 37 -16.24 9.42 1.35
N LEU A 38 -17.23 9.66 2.21
CA LEU A 38 -16.99 10.16 3.56
C LEU A 38 -16.16 9.16 4.38
N GLY A 39 -16.50 7.88 4.34
CA GLY A 39 -15.76 6.81 5.02
C GLY A 39 -14.30 6.75 4.54
N ASP A 40 -14.08 6.79 3.24
CA ASP A 40 -12.75 6.86 2.65
C ASP A 40 -12.01 8.12 3.07
N GLY A 41 -12.68 9.27 3.13
CA GLY A 41 -12.09 10.53 3.58
C GLY A 41 -11.63 10.47 5.04
N LEU A 42 -12.46 9.93 5.93
CA LEU A 42 -12.11 9.75 7.34
C LEU A 42 -10.96 8.76 7.52
N PHE A 43 -10.95 7.69 6.73
CA PHE A 43 -9.82 6.77 6.64
C PHE A 43 -8.53 7.51 6.25
N HIS A 44 -8.56 8.33 5.20
CA HIS A 44 -7.41 9.12 4.78
C HIS A 44 -6.93 10.10 5.85
N VAL A 45 -7.84 10.72 6.62
CA VAL A 45 -7.47 11.57 7.77
C VAL A 45 -6.70 10.76 8.81
N ALA A 46 -7.16 9.56 9.17
CA ALA A 46 -6.44 8.70 10.12
C ALA A 46 -5.05 8.31 9.59
N VAL A 47 -4.94 7.94 8.31
CA VAL A 47 -3.67 7.64 7.64
C VAL A 47 -2.75 8.87 7.60
N TYR A 48 -3.30 10.08 7.40
CA TYR A 48 -2.57 11.34 7.41
C TYR A 48 -1.97 11.65 8.79
N LEU A 49 -2.71 11.39 9.88
CA LEU A 49 -2.19 11.51 11.25
C LEU A 49 -1.03 10.53 11.52
N LEU A 50 -1.14 9.30 11.02
CA LEU A 50 -0.02 8.33 11.06
C LEU A 50 1.20 8.85 10.29
N MET A 51 0.99 9.51 9.14
CA MET A 51 2.06 10.11 8.34
C MET A 51 2.74 11.24 9.11
N ILE A 52 1.98 12.18 9.69
CA ILE A 52 2.52 13.28 10.50
C ILE A 52 3.37 12.72 11.65
N THR A 53 2.86 11.70 12.35
CA THR A 53 3.58 11.07 13.47
C THR A 53 4.89 10.43 13.01
N GLY A 54 4.89 9.75 11.85
CA GLY A 54 6.07 9.18 11.25
C GLY A 54 7.10 10.24 10.84
N LEU A 55 6.66 11.30 10.16
CA LEU A 55 7.50 12.41 9.72
C LEU A 55 8.10 13.17 10.91
N TYR A 56 7.30 13.46 11.93
CA TYR A 56 7.76 14.11 13.15
C TYR A 56 8.83 13.25 13.86
N THR A 57 8.62 11.93 13.95
CA THR A 57 9.61 11.01 14.52
C THR A 57 10.90 11.00 13.72
N LEU A 58 10.81 11.01 12.38
CA LEU A 58 11.95 11.08 11.48
C LEU A 58 12.71 12.40 11.64
N TRP A 59 11.98 13.52 11.72
CA TRP A 59 12.53 14.87 11.94
C TRP A 59 13.30 14.98 13.26
N ARG A 60 12.76 14.43 14.35
CA ARG A 60 13.44 14.40 15.65
C ARG A 60 14.71 13.56 15.63
N ARG A 61 14.74 12.51 14.79
CA ARG A 61 15.88 11.58 14.68
C ARG A 61 16.77 11.85 13.45
N ARG A 62 16.65 13.02 12.83
CA ARG A 62 17.35 13.36 11.58
C ARG A 62 18.88 13.24 11.66
N SER A 63 19.48 13.49 12.81
CA SER A 63 20.92 13.32 13.02
C SER A 63 21.39 11.87 12.87
N VAL A 64 20.53 10.89 13.20
CA VAL A 64 20.81 9.46 13.02
C VAL A 64 20.75 9.07 11.53
N LEU A 65 19.98 9.80 10.72
CA LEU A 65 19.85 9.55 9.29
C LEU A 65 21.08 9.98 8.48
N ALA A 66 21.98 10.77 9.07
CA ALA A 66 23.26 11.15 8.45
C ALA A 66 24.32 10.03 8.53
N ARG A 67 24.04 8.92 9.22
CA ARG A 67 25.00 7.82 9.43
C ARG A 67 25.04 6.88 8.23
N HIS A 68 26.20 6.26 7.99
CA HIS A 68 26.34 5.24 6.94
C HIS A 68 25.31 4.10 7.12
N GLY A 69 24.62 3.73 6.03
CA GLY A 69 23.57 2.71 6.05
C GLY A 69 22.18 3.20 6.50
N ALA A 70 22.01 4.49 6.81
CA ALA A 70 20.72 5.04 7.22
C ALA A 70 19.61 4.89 6.17
N GLY A 71 19.92 5.09 4.87
CA GLY A 71 18.94 4.92 3.79
C GLY A 71 18.37 3.50 3.72
N ARG A 72 19.22 2.48 3.92
CA ARG A 72 18.77 1.08 3.94
C ARG A 72 17.86 0.79 5.13
N ARG A 73 18.20 1.33 6.30
CA ARG A 73 17.37 1.20 7.52
C ARG A 73 16.04 1.95 7.37
N LEU A 74 16.05 3.12 6.74
CA LEU A 74 14.83 3.86 6.44
C LEU A 74 13.92 3.08 5.50
N LEU A 75 14.47 2.53 4.41
CA LEU A 75 13.73 1.65 3.50
C LEU A 75 13.19 0.42 4.22
N GLY A 76 14.00 -0.21 5.09
CA GLY A 76 13.57 -1.32 5.91
C GLY A 76 12.39 -0.97 6.83
N GLY A 77 12.44 0.19 7.47
CA GLY A 77 11.33 0.71 8.30
C GLY A 77 10.09 1.03 7.48
N VAL A 78 10.24 1.58 6.27
CA VAL A 78 9.14 1.83 5.33
C VAL A 78 8.45 0.53 4.93
N LEU A 79 9.20 -0.48 4.47
CA LEU A 79 8.65 -1.77 4.05
C LEU A 79 8.03 -2.53 5.23
N MET A 80 8.69 -2.53 6.39
CA MET A 80 8.13 -3.12 7.60
C MET A 80 6.81 -2.46 7.98
N GLY A 81 6.77 -1.12 7.97
CA GLY A 81 5.54 -0.40 8.20
C GLY A 81 4.48 -0.59 7.11
N PHE A 82 4.87 -0.87 5.86
CA PHE A 82 3.94 -1.16 4.77
C PHE A 82 3.27 -2.52 5.01
N GLY A 83 4.07 -3.55 5.29
CA GLY A 83 3.55 -4.89 5.56
C GLY A 83 2.71 -4.98 6.83
N VAL A 84 3.15 -4.37 7.93
CA VAL A 84 2.36 -4.38 9.18
C VAL A 84 0.99 -3.74 8.99
N TRP A 85 0.88 -2.68 8.17
CA TRP A 85 -0.42 -2.09 7.87
C TRP A 85 -1.34 -3.06 7.14
N ASN A 86 -0.89 -3.72 6.08
CA ASN A 86 -1.71 -4.72 5.36
C ASN A 86 -2.18 -5.84 6.28
N MET A 87 -1.32 -6.31 7.20
CA MET A 87 -1.70 -7.33 8.17
C MET A 87 -2.76 -6.82 9.16
N ILE A 88 -2.62 -5.59 9.64
CA ILE A 88 -3.62 -4.97 10.54
C ILE A 88 -4.94 -4.78 9.80
N ASP A 89 -4.91 -4.24 8.59
CA ASP A 89 -6.12 -3.99 7.80
C ASP A 89 -6.89 -5.29 7.54
N VAL A 90 -6.21 -6.32 7.03
CA VAL A 90 -6.86 -7.61 6.79
C VAL A 90 -7.34 -8.27 8.08
N ALA A 91 -6.49 -8.39 9.11
CA ALA A 91 -6.88 -9.11 10.32
C ALA A 91 -7.95 -8.36 11.13
N LEU A 92 -7.75 -7.07 11.36
CA LEU A 92 -8.65 -6.26 12.18
C LEU A 92 -9.84 -5.76 11.37
N VAL A 93 -9.61 -5.09 10.23
CA VAL A 93 -10.69 -4.40 9.51
C VAL A 93 -11.52 -5.38 8.67
N HIS A 94 -10.88 -6.32 7.96
CA HIS A 94 -11.61 -7.25 7.09
C HIS A 94 -12.21 -8.44 7.84
N TRP A 95 -11.49 -9.01 8.80
CA TRP A 95 -11.91 -10.25 9.47
C TRP A 95 -12.63 -10.00 10.79
N MET A 96 -12.07 -9.16 11.67
CA MET A 96 -12.68 -8.92 12.99
C MET A 96 -13.84 -7.92 12.93
N LEU A 97 -13.64 -6.78 12.25
CA LEU A 97 -14.66 -5.73 12.14
C LEU A 97 -15.60 -5.93 10.96
N GLY A 98 -15.15 -6.63 9.92
CA GLY A 98 -15.95 -6.92 8.72
C GLY A 98 -16.41 -5.66 7.97
N LEU A 99 -15.62 -4.57 7.98
CA LEU A 99 -16.03 -3.31 7.35
C LEU A 99 -15.96 -3.36 5.82
N HIS A 100 -14.96 -4.06 5.29
CA HIS A 100 -14.74 -4.31 3.87
C HIS A 100 -13.85 -5.55 3.68
N ARG A 101 -13.59 -5.94 2.43
CA ARG A 101 -12.59 -6.97 2.05
C ARG A 101 -11.67 -6.35 1.00
N THR A 102 -10.51 -6.96 0.78
CA THR A 102 -9.52 -6.51 -0.24
C THR A 102 -10.14 -6.38 -1.64
N ARG A 103 -11.12 -7.24 -1.96
CA ARG A 103 -11.92 -7.14 -3.18
C ARG A 103 -13.27 -7.80 -2.94
N ILE A 104 -14.36 -7.05 -3.08
CA ILE A 104 -15.70 -7.55 -2.74
C ILE A 104 -16.43 -8.19 -3.94
N ASP A 105 -16.14 -7.74 -5.15
CA ASP A 105 -16.84 -8.19 -6.38
C ASP A 105 -16.16 -9.41 -7.04
N VAL A 106 -15.88 -10.44 -6.25
CA VAL A 106 -15.26 -11.69 -6.72
C VAL A 106 -15.88 -12.91 -6.03
N PRO A 107 -15.81 -14.11 -6.65
CA PRO A 107 -16.38 -15.33 -6.07
C PRO A 107 -15.76 -15.74 -4.72
N ASP A 108 -14.47 -15.42 -4.52
CA ASP A 108 -13.73 -15.75 -3.29
C ASP A 108 -12.96 -14.53 -2.76
N PRO A 109 -13.61 -13.66 -1.96
CA PRO A 109 -12.94 -12.51 -1.34
C PRO A 109 -11.85 -12.92 -0.33
N LEU A 110 -11.98 -14.09 0.31
CA LEU A 110 -11.02 -14.55 1.32
C LEU A 110 -9.66 -14.84 0.69
N LEU A 111 -9.62 -15.40 -0.52
CA LEU A 111 -8.38 -15.62 -1.26
C LEU A 111 -7.60 -14.31 -1.47
N TYR A 112 -8.29 -13.23 -1.80
CA TYR A 112 -7.65 -11.92 -1.99
C TYR A 112 -7.08 -11.38 -0.68
N ASP A 113 -7.82 -11.51 0.43
CA ASP A 113 -7.32 -11.12 1.76
C ASP A 113 -6.07 -11.92 2.16
N LEU A 114 -6.05 -13.23 1.90
CA LEU A 114 -4.89 -14.08 2.19
C LEU A 114 -3.68 -13.69 1.34
N ILE A 115 -3.87 -13.40 0.05
CA ILE A 115 -2.80 -12.92 -0.84
C ILE A 115 -2.25 -11.59 -0.34
N TRP A 116 -3.11 -10.66 0.07
CA TRP A 116 -2.69 -9.37 0.62
C TRP A 116 -1.96 -9.54 1.96
N PHE A 117 -2.53 -10.32 2.88
CA PHE A 117 -1.96 -10.56 4.20
C PHE A 117 -0.59 -11.24 4.12
N LEU A 118 -0.43 -12.27 3.30
CA LEU A 118 0.82 -13.03 3.21
C LEU A 118 1.83 -12.33 2.29
N GLY A 119 1.40 -11.83 1.14
CA GLY A 119 2.25 -11.21 0.13
C GLY A 119 2.65 -9.80 0.52
N LEU A 120 1.70 -8.86 0.49
CA LEU A 120 1.96 -7.45 0.79
C LEU A 120 2.10 -7.17 2.30
N GLY A 121 1.58 -8.05 3.15
CA GLY A 121 1.73 -8.00 4.60
C GLY A 121 3.02 -8.65 5.09
N LEU A 122 2.96 -9.96 5.34
CA LEU A 122 4.00 -10.72 6.01
C LEU A 122 5.33 -10.72 5.23
N ALA A 123 5.32 -11.00 3.93
CA ALA A 123 6.55 -11.10 3.15
C ALA A 123 7.25 -9.73 3.02
N VAL A 124 6.52 -8.66 2.72
CA VAL A 124 7.07 -7.29 2.67
C VAL A 124 7.58 -6.86 4.05
N ALA A 125 6.88 -7.19 5.14
CA ALA A 125 7.32 -6.89 6.49
C ALA A 125 8.65 -7.59 6.84
N LEU A 126 8.78 -8.87 6.48
CA LEU A 126 9.99 -9.66 6.66
C LEU A 126 11.16 -9.09 5.86
N VAL A 127 10.95 -8.68 4.61
CA VAL A 127 11.98 -7.99 3.81
C VAL A 127 12.44 -6.71 4.52
N GLY A 128 11.50 -5.91 5.01
CA GLY A 128 11.79 -4.70 5.78
C GLY A 128 12.62 -4.99 7.03
N TYR A 129 12.24 -6.01 7.80
CA TYR A 129 12.95 -6.46 8.98
C TYR A 129 14.40 -6.88 8.65
N ARG A 130 14.60 -7.67 7.58
CA ARG A 130 15.95 -8.06 7.14
C ARG A 130 16.82 -6.85 6.78
N LEU A 131 16.28 -5.85 6.09
CA LEU A 131 17.02 -4.63 5.75
C LEU A 131 17.45 -3.80 6.98
N CYS A 132 16.62 -3.79 8.03
CA CYS A 132 16.91 -3.12 9.30
C CYS A 132 17.98 -3.84 10.14
N CYS A 133 17.93 -5.18 10.18
CA CYS A 133 18.67 -6.00 11.15
C CYS A 133 19.95 -6.63 10.61
N THR A 134 20.14 -6.73 9.30
CA THR A 134 21.38 -7.28 8.74
C THR A 134 22.48 -6.20 8.79
N LYS A 135 23.75 -6.56 8.99
CA LYS A 135 24.88 -5.63 8.74
C LYS A 135 24.96 -5.38 7.23
N ALA A 136 25.42 -4.20 6.82
CA ALA A 136 25.65 -3.95 5.40
C ALA A 136 26.77 -4.89 4.93
N ILE A 137 26.45 -5.86 4.07
CA ILE A 137 27.48 -6.50 3.25
C ILE A 137 27.93 -5.39 2.30
N ALA A 138 29.20 -5.01 2.38
CA ALA A 138 29.76 -4.04 1.46
C ALA A 138 29.66 -4.61 0.04
N GLY A 139 29.01 -3.86 -0.87
CA GLY A 139 29.00 -4.15 -2.30
C GLY A 139 27.63 -4.54 -2.89
N ARG A 140 26.90 -3.55 -3.42
CA ARG A 140 26.82 -3.23 -4.86
C ARG A 140 25.75 -2.13 -5.00
N THR A 141 26.21 -0.88 -5.10
CA THR A 141 25.36 0.26 -5.40
C THR A 141 24.92 0.20 -6.87
N GLY A 142 23.61 0.30 -7.11
CA GLY A 142 23.11 1.19 -8.16
C GLY A 142 22.89 0.65 -9.57
N THR A 143 22.30 -0.54 -9.77
CA THR A 143 21.81 -0.92 -11.12
C THR A 143 20.35 -1.38 -11.15
N GLY A 144 19.88 -2.15 -10.15
CA GLY A 144 18.53 -2.73 -10.19
C GLY A 144 17.36 -1.72 -10.26
N ALA A 145 17.44 -0.61 -9.51
CA ALA A 145 16.39 0.41 -9.53
C ALA A 145 16.34 1.20 -10.86
N ALA A 146 17.49 1.40 -11.50
CA ALA A 146 17.56 2.03 -12.82
C ALA A 146 16.94 1.12 -13.89
N TRP A 147 17.19 -0.19 -13.82
CA TRP A 147 16.59 -1.17 -14.75
C TRP A 147 15.08 -1.33 -14.56
N LEU A 148 14.58 -1.24 -13.32
CA LEU A 148 13.13 -1.27 -13.05
C LEU A 148 12.42 -0.01 -13.59
N LEU A 149 13.02 1.18 -13.38
CA LEU A 149 12.49 2.42 -13.95
C LEU A 149 12.52 2.41 -15.48
N LEU A 150 13.61 1.91 -16.08
CA LEU A 150 13.72 1.75 -17.53
C LEU A 150 12.66 0.77 -18.07
N GLY A 151 12.41 -0.33 -17.36
CA GLY A 151 11.38 -1.31 -17.72
C GLY A 151 9.97 -0.74 -17.70
N VAL A 152 9.63 0.08 -16.70
CA VAL A 152 8.32 0.77 -16.61
C VAL A 152 8.16 1.78 -17.74
N ILE A 153 9.21 2.56 -18.05
CA ILE A 153 9.18 3.54 -19.15
C ILE A 153 8.97 2.83 -20.50
N VAL A 154 9.71 1.76 -20.76
CA VAL A 154 9.58 0.97 -22.01
C VAL A 154 8.21 0.28 -22.10
N ALA A 155 7.69 -0.27 -21.00
CA ALA A 155 6.35 -0.86 -21.00
C ALA A 155 5.27 0.19 -21.29
N SER A 156 5.39 1.40 -20.72
CA SER A 156 4.44 2.49 -20.93
C SER A 156 4.45 3.04 -22.37
N SER A 157 5.61 3.05 -23.05
CA SER A 157 5.71 3.50 -24.45
C SER A 157 5.14 2.48 -25.45
N VAL A 158 5.16 1.18 -25.11
CA VAL A 158 4.52 0.13 -25.93
C VAL A 158 3.00 0.24 -25.84
N VAL A 159 2.45 0.44 -24.64
CA VAL A 159 0.99 0.58 -24.44
C VAL A 159 0.44 1.82 -25.14
N ALA A 160 1.19 2.93 -25.17
CA ALA A 160 0.78 4.16 -25.85
C ALA A 160 0.68 4.05 -27.39
N ASN A 161 1.29 3.03 -28.00
CA ASN A 161 1.29 2.83 -29.45
C ASN A 161 0.28 1.78 -29.94
N ILE A 162 -0.56 1.23 -29.07
CA ILE A 162 -1.61 0.28 -29.47
C ILE A 162 -2.77 1.09 -30.07
N PRO A 163 -3.06 0.99 -31.38
CA PRO A 163 -4.17 1.72 -31.99
C PRO A 163 -5.51 1.25 -31.39
N PRO A 164 -6.47 2.16 -31.17
CA PRO A 164 -7.75 1.80 -30.60
C PRO A 164 -8.50 0.82 -31.54
N PRO A 165 -9.27 -0.13 -30.99
CA PRO A 165 -10.01 -1.08 -31.80
C PRO A 165 -11.00 -0.34 -32.71
N MET A 166 -10.93 -0.64 -34.02
CA MET A 166 -11.82 -0.05 -35.01
C MET A 166 -13.26 -0.47 -34.70
N ARG A 167 -14.12 0.50 -34.40
CA ARG A 167 -15.56 0.26 -34.30
C ARG A 167 -16.09 0.02 -35.70
N VAL A 168 -16.36 -1.24 -36.03
CA VAL A 168 -17.18 -1.59 -37.21
C VAL A 168 -18.60 -1.12 -36.88
N ARG A 169 -19.13 -0.18 -37.67
CA ARG A 169 -20.52 0.26 -37.63
C ARG A 169 -21.40 -0.72 -38.37
#